data_AF-A0AAJ0PDB3-F1
#
_entry.id   AF-A0AAJ0PDB3-F1
#
_cell.length_a   1.000
_cell.length_b   1.000
_cell.length_c   1.000
_cell.angle_alpha   90.00
_cell.angle_beta   90.00
_cell.angle_gamma   90.00
#
_symmetry.space_group_name_H-M   'P 1'
#
loop_
_entity.id
_entity.type
_entity.pdbx_description
1 polymer ?
#
loop_
_entity_poly.entity_id
_entity_poly.type
_entity_poly.pdbx_seq_one_letter_code
_entity_poly.pdbx_strand_id
1 'polypeptide(L)'
;MNAEEPMIADLFDVDKRLSLKPVVDFNSYLRNAFGEGPCRCHRCLEGADQTSYALAHTFSFDGRPWHRRFASTAASDVAQVLKKAWLSYTKVDLTLSGILDLTTVQTFTDAALHPRLLALLPASGLAHEADGQWHLQAPAD
;
A
#
# COMPACT_ATOMS: atom_id res chain seq x y z
N MET A 1 -24.70 39.45 -22.45
CA MET A 1 -24.05 39.72 -21.17
C MET A 1 -23.45 38.40 -20.73
N ASN A 2 -22.12 38.28 -20.86
CA ASN A 2 -21.38 37.08 -20.47
C ASN A 2 -21.35 37.00 -18.94
N ALA A 3 -21.89 35.93 -18.38
CA ALA A 3 -21.55 35.55 -17.03
C ALA A 3 -20.23 34.76 -17.12
N GLU A 4 -19.13 35.43 -16.81
CA GLU A 4 -17.86 34.74 -16.54
C GLU A 4 -18.04 33.94 -15.25
N GLU A 5 -18.20 32.64 -15.39
CA GLU A 5 -18.09 31.69 -14.29
C GLU A 5 -16.67 31.75 -13.71
N PRO A 6 -16.50 31.85 -12.37
CA PRO A 6 -15.17 31.94 -11.79
C PRO A 6 -14.45 30.58 -11.92
N MET A 7 -13.55 30.48 -12.90
CA MET A 7 -12.60 29.37 -13.13
C MET A 7 -11.54 29.25 -12.01
N ILE A 8 -11.92 29.34 -10.75
CA ILE A 8 -11.04 29.22 -9.57
C ILE A 8 -11.62 28.22 -8.55
N ALA A 9 -12.91 27.86 -8.66
CA ALA A 9 -13.58 26.98 -7.70
C ALA A 9 -13.12 25.51 -7.73
N ASP A 10 -12.40 25.08 -8.78
CA ASP A 10 -12.08 23.66 -9.04
C ASP A 10 -10.62 23.26 -8.72
N LEU A 11 -9.76 24.22 -8.37
CA LEU A 11 -8.34 23.96 -8.09
C LEU A 11 -8.05 23.41 -6.67
N PHE A 12 -9.05 23.46 -5.79
CA PHE A 12 -8.94 23.00 -4.40
C PHE A 12 -10.01 21.98 -4.00
N ASP A 13 -10.84 21.49 -4.94
CA ASP A 13 -11.79 20.42 -4.62
C ASP A 13 -11.01 19.10 -4.54
N VAL A 14 -10.39 18.90 -3.38
CA VAL A 14 -9.75 17.62 -3.02
C VAL A 14 -10.82 16.56 -3.15
N ASP A 15 -10.56 15.57 -4.00
CA ASP A 15 -11.51 14.49 -4.27
C ASP A 15 -12.09 13.96 -2.95
N LYS A 16 -13.38 14.21 -2.74
CA LYS A 16 -14.08 13.90 -1.48
C LYS A 16 -14.01 12.41 -1.15
N ARG A 17 -13.76 11.56 -2.15
CA ARG A 17 -13.57 10.12 -1.97
C ARG A 17 -12.33 9.79 -1.13
N LEU A 18 -11.32 10.67 -1.12
CA LEU A 18 -10.12 10.51 -0.30
C LEU A 18 -10.41 10.60 1.20
N SER A 19 -11.53 11.23 1.57
CA SER A 19 -12.00 11.34 2.95
C SER A 19 -12.88 10.17 3.41
N LEU A 20 -13.22 9.24 2.51
CA LEU A 20 -14.04 8.08 2.84
C LEU A 20 -13.29 7.17 3.82
N LYS A 21 -14.01 6.71 4.84
CA LYS A 21 -13.43 5.90 5.93
C LYS A 21 -12.54 4.74 5.45
N PRO A 22 -12.91 3.92 4.44
CA PRO A 22 -12.04 2.84 3.96
C PRO A 22 -10.71 3.34 3.37
N VAL A 23 -10.69 4.50 2.71
CA VAL A 23 -9.48 5.12 2.16
C VAL A 23 -8.59 5.65 3.28
N VAL A 24 -9.18 6.34 4.26
CA VAL A 24 -8.48 6.84 5.46
C VAL A 24 -7.88 5.68 6.28
N ASP A 25 -8.66 4.61 6.45
CA ASP A 25 -8.24 3.41 7.18
C ASP A 25 -7.08 2.70 6.45
N PHE A 26 -7.11 2.64 5.12
CA PHE A 26 -6.02 2.06 4.32
C PHE A 26 -4.70 2.86 4.43
N ASN A 27 -4.76 4.19 4.35
CA ASN A 27 -3.58 5.03 4.55
C ASN A 27 -3.03 4.90 5.99
N SER A 28 -3.91 4.83 6.98
CA SER A 28 -3.54 4.59 8.38
C SER A 28 -2.93 3.20 8.57
N TYR A 29 -3.43 2.19 7.86
CA TYR A 29 -2.86 0.85 7.84
C TYR A 29 -1.43 0.85 7.25
N LEU A 30 -1.20 1.50 6.11
CA LEU A 30 0.15 1.62 5.51
C LEU A 30 1.16 2.30 6.44
N ARG A 31 0.74 3.35 7.18
CA ARG A 31 1.59 3.99 8.19
C ARG A 31 2.00 3.01 9.29
N ASN A 32 1.08 2.14 9.70
CA ASN A 32 1.26 1.20 10.80
C ASN A 32 1.83 -0.17 10.39
N ALA A 33 1.91 -0.47 9.09
CA ALA A 33 2.45 -1.71 8.55
C ALA A 33 3.96 -1.87 8.82
N PHE A 34 4.65 -0.76 9.09
CA PHE A 34 6.09 -0.72 9.37
C PHE A 34 6.36 -0.08 10.73
N GLY A 35 7.35 -0.61 11.44
CA GLY A 35 7.92 -0.03 12.65
C GLY A 35 9.33 0.49 12.43
N GLU A 36 9.76 1.45 13.24
CA GLU A 36 11.12 1.98 13.17
C GLU A 36 12.15 0.98 13.67
N GLY A 37 13.36 1.05 13.10
CA GLY A 37 14.49 0.20 13.44
C GLY A 37 14.53 -1.13 12.69
N PRO A 38 15.63 -1.89 12.85
CA PRO A 38 15.80 -3.18 12.19
C PRO A 38 14.78 -4.21 12.71
N CYS A 39 14.52 -5.23 11.90
CA CYS A 39 13.63 -6.31 12.28
C CYS A 39 14.16 -7.06 13.52
N ARG A 40 13.28 -7.33 14.48
CA ARG A 40 13.59 -8.00 15.76
C ARG A 40 13.03 -9.42 15.85
N CYS A 41 12.69 -10.06 14.73
CA CYS A 41 12.31 -11.46 14.77
C CYS A 41 13.53 -12.33 15.12
N HIS A 42 13.28 -13.53 15.66
CA HIS A 42 14.34 -14.44 16.13
C HIS A 42 15.43 -14.65 15.07
N ARG A 43 15.06 -14.91 13.80
CA ARG A 43 16.02 -15.09 12.70
C ARG A 43 16.90 -13.86 12.44
N CYS A 44 16.34 -12.65 12.48
CA CYS A 44 17.10 -11.42 12.28
C CYS A 44 18.01 -11.11 13.47
N LEU A 45 17.62 -11.48 14.70
CA LEU A 45 18.46 -11.32 15.89
C LEU A 45 19.67 -12.26 15.90
N GLU A 46 19.52 -13.45 15.30
CA GLU A 46 20.60 -14.43 15.13
C GLU A 46 21.57 -14.08 13.98
N GLY A 47 21.37 -12.95 13.29
CA GLY A 47 22.25 -12.48 12.22
C GLY A 47 22.08 -13.23 10.91
N ALA A 48 20.94 -13.91 10.69
CA ALA A 48 20.68 -14.59 9.44
C ALA A 48 20.62 -13.57 8.28
N ASP A 49 21.26 -13.93 7.17
CA ASP A 49 21.28 -13.11 5.96
C ASP A 49 19.86 -12.91 5.43
N GLN A 50 19.43 -11.65 5.30
CA GLN A 50 18.09 -11.33 4.82
C GLN A 50 17.88 -11.68 3.35
N THR A 51 18.96 -11.86 2.57
CA THR A 51 18.86 -12.34 1.17
C THR A 51 18.33 -13.77 1.08
N SER A 52 18.40 -14.54 2.18
CA SER A 52 17.85 -15.90 2.27
C SER A 52 16.33 -15.93 2.53
N TYR A 53 15.71 -14.78 2.81
CA TYR A 53 14.27 -14.72 3.06
C TYR A 53 13.51 -14.58 1.75
N ALA A 54 12.40 -15.32 1.64
CA ALA A 54 11.48 -15.18 0.52
C ALA A 54 10.90 -13.76 0.44
N LEU A 55 10.72 -13.12 1.60
CA LEU A 55 10.12 -11.79 1.74
C LEU A 55 11.02 -10.91 2.63
N ALA A 56 11.23 -9.66 2.24
CA ALA A 56 12.08 -8.73 2.99
C ALA A 56 11.52 -8.44 4.40
N HIS A 57 12.43 -8.35 5.37
CA HIS A 57 12.09 -8.08 6.78
C HIS A 57 12.43 -6.64 7.21
N THR A 58 13.52 -6.10 6.68
CA THR A 58 14.01 -4.74 6.95
C THR A 58 13.99 -3.93 5.66
N PHE A 59 13.65 -2.65 5.78
CA PHE A 59 13.44 -1.70 4.70
C PHE A 59 14.17 -0.41 5.04
N SER A 60 14.45 0.42 4.04
CA SER A 60 14.94 1.78 4.25
C SER A 60 13.92 2.78 3.74
N PHE A 61 13.43 3.65 4.63
CA PHE A 61 12.60 4.80 4.29
C PHE A 61 13.26 6.05 4.86
N ASP A 62 13.40 7.10 4.05
CA ASP A 62 14.02 8.37 4.44
C ASP A 62 15.43 8.19 5.04
N GLY A 63 16.21 7.24 4.51
CA GLY A 63 17.56 6.91 5.00
C GLY A 63 17.59 6.24 6.38
N ARG A 64 16.45 5.87 6.96
CA ARG A 64 16.34 5.19 8.26
C ARG A 64 15.94 3.74 8.08
N PRO A 65 16.39 2.82 8.98
CA PRO A 65 15.94 1.44 8.96
C PRO A 65 14.52 1.32 9.53
N TRP A 66 13.70 0.50 8.88
CA TRP A 66 12.35 0.13 9.30
C TRP A 66 12.17 -1.37 9.16
N HIS A 67 11.21 -1.94 9.87
CA HIS A 67 10.85 -3.36 9.76
C HIS A 67 9.36 -3.53 9.49
N ARG A 68 9.02 -4.62 8.80
CA ARG A 68 7.62 -5.02 8.60
C ARG A 68 7.03 -5.55 9.91
N ARG A 69 5.80 -5.17 10.22
CA ARG A 69 5.02 -5.73 11.33
C ARG A 69 4.23 -6.96 10.86
N PHE A 70 4.84 -8.14 10.95
CA PHE A 70 4.26 -9.40 10.43
C PHE A 70 2.87 -9.73 10.98
N ALA A 71 2.61 -9.37 12.25
CA ALA A 71 1.34 -9.67 12.93
C ALA A 71 0.09 -9.06 12.27
N SER A 72 0.24 -8.09 11.37
CA SER A 72 -0.88 -7.41 10.72
C SER A 72 -0.68 -7.22 9.22
N THR A 73 0.28 -7.91 8.60
CA THR A 73 0.66 -7.68 7.21
C THR A 73 0.68 -8.95 6.37
N ALA A 74 -0.07 -9.99 6.78
CA ALA A 74 -0.27 -11.15 5.91
C ALA A 74 -0.96 -10.72 4.60
N ALA A 75 -0.77 -11.50 3.52
CA ALA A 75 -1.37 -11.19 2.21
C ALA A 75 -2.90 -10.98 2.32
N SER A 76 -3.59 -11.78 3.13
CA SER A 76 -5.02 -11.69 3.40
C SER A 76 -5.41 -10.37 4.10
N ASP A 77 -4.64 -9.94 5.11
CA ASP A 77 -4.87 -8.67 5.81
C ASP A 77 -4.75 -7.48 4.84
N VAL A 78 -3.65 -7.45 4.07
CA VAL A 78 -3.38 -6.40 3.08
C VAL A 78 -4.47 -6.40 2.00
N ALA A 79 -4.84 -7.58 1.48
CA ALA A 79 -5.88 -7.73 0.48
C ALA A 79 -7.23 -7.21 0.97
N GLN A 80 -7.59 -7.52 2.23
CA GLN A 80 -8.86 -7.11 2.80
C GLN A 80 -8.96 -5.58 2.92
N VAL A 81 -7.93 -4.91 3.42
CA VAL A 81 -7.94 -3.45 3.54
C VAL A 81 -7.88 -2.75 2.19
N LEU A 82 -7.09 -3.28 1.24
CA LEU A 82 -6.97 -2.76 -0.11
C LEU A 82 -8.31 -2.86 -0.87
N LYS A 83 -8.99 -4.03 -0.82
CA LYS A 83 -10.31 -4.22 -1.42
C LYS A 83 -11.33 -3.19 -0.96
N LYS A 84 -11.38 -2.92 0.36
CA LYS A 84 -12.33 -1.98 0.94
C LYS A 84 -12.07 -0.55 0.46
N ALA A 85 -10.80 -0.12 0.45
CA ALA A 85 -10.42 1.20 -0.06
C ALA A 85 -10.73 1.32 -1.57
N TRP A 86 -10.34 0.31 -2.34
CA TRP A 86 -10.60 0.23 -3.77
C TRP A 86 -12.09 0.33 -4.09
N LEU A 87 -12.93 -0.49 -3.48
CA LEU A 87 -14.39 -0.47 -3.69
C LEU A 87 -14.98 0.88 -3.30
N SER A 88 -14.53 1.47 -2.20
CA SER A 88 -15.02 2.77 -1.75
C SER A 88 -14.68 3.89 -2.75
N TYR A 89 -13.48 3.86 -3.31
CA TYR A 89 -12.97 4.87 -4.23
C TYR A 89 -13.47 4.71 -5.68
N THR A 90 -13.45 3.49 -6.21
CA THR A 90 -13.78 3.17 -7.62
C THR A 90 -15.23 2.78 -7.84
N LYS A 91 -15.94 2.37 -6.78
CA LYS A 91 -17.28 1.75 -6.83
C LYS A 91 -17.32 0.41 -7.58
N VAL A 92 -16.17 -0.23 -7.77
CA VAL A 92 -16.02 -1.54 -8.40
C VAL A 92 -15.26 -2.47 -7.46
N ASP A 93 -15.57 -3.77 -7.46
CA ASP A 93 -14.80 -4.75 -6.69
C ASP A 93 -13.39 -4.98 -7.26
N LEU A 94 -12.39 -5.06 -6.38
CA LEU A 94 -11.04 -5.45 -6.78
C LEU A 94 -10.94 -6.97 -6.91
N THR A 95 -10.68 -7.44 -8.13
CA THR A 95 -10.31 -8.83 -8.39
C THR A 95 -8.86 -9.08 -7.94
N LEU A 96 -8.61 -10.09 -7.12
CA LEU A 96 -7.25 -10.46 -6.65
C LEU A 96 -6.55 -11.40 -7.62
N SER A 97 -6.66 -11.13 -8.91
CA SER A 97 -5.97 -11.89 -9.94
C SER A 97 -5.64 -10.96 -11.11
N GLY A 98 -4.50 -11.24 -11.75
CA GLY A 98 -4.02 -10.44 -12.88
C GLY A 98 -3.24 -9.21 -12.44
N ILE A 99 -3.25 -8.19 -13.30
CA ILE A 99 -2.44 -6.97 -13.14
C ILE A 99 -3.15 -6.03 -12.17
N LEU A 100 -2.43 -5.60 -11.13
CA LEU A 100 -2.84 -4.51 -10.25
C LEU A 100 -2.69 -3.19 -11.00
N ASP A 101 -3.79 -2.44 -11.12
CA ASP A 101 -3.73 -1.03 -11.52
C ASP A 101 -3.16 -0.19 -10.37
N LEU A 102 -1.82 -0.17 -10.31
CA LEU A 102 -1.07 0.55 -9.29
C LEU A 102 -1.35 2.06 -9.34
N THR A 103 -1.62 2.62 -10.53
CA THR A 103 -1.93 4.05 -10.70
C THR A 103 -3.19 4.42 -9.93
N THR A 104 -4.23 3.60 -10.05
CA THR A 104 -5.46 3.79 -9.28
C THR A 104 -5.23 3.66 -7.77
N VAL A 105 -4.44 2.67 -7.33
CA VAL A 105 -4.09 2.52 -5.91
C VAL A 105 -3.34 3.74 -5.36
N GLN A 106 -2.37 4.25 -6.11
CA GLN A 106 -1.61 5.44 -5.75
C GLN A 106 -2.47 6.69 -5.68
N THR A 107 -3.56 6.77 -6.45
CA THR A 107 -4.47 7.93 -6.44
C THR A 107 -5.18 8.09 -5.10
N PHE A 108 -5.56 7.00 -4.43
CA PHE A 108 -6.17 7.06 -3.09
C PHE A 108 -5.18 6.81 -1.95
N THR A 109 -3.88 6.77 -2.25
CA THR A 109 -2.80 6.63 -1.26
C THR A 109 -2.05 7.95 -1.14
N ASP A 110 -1.83 8.43 0.07
CA ASP A 110 -1.00 9.61 0.32
C ASP A 110 0.36 9.44 -0.37
N ALA A 111 0.83 10.47 -1.08
CA ALA A 111 2.09 10.41 -1.84
C ALA A 111 3.29 10.01 -0.96
N ALA A 112 3.34 10.48 0.29
CA ALA A 112 4.37 10.12 1.26
C ALA A 112 4.38 8.62 1.63
N LEU A 113 3.29 7.89 1.36
CA LEU A 113 3.16 6.47 1.63
C LEU A 113 3.39 5.58 0.41
N HIS A 114 3.58 6.15 -0.78
CA HIS A 114 3.86 5.36 -2.00
C HIS A 114 5.07 4.42 -1.84
N PRO A 115 6.21 4.83 -1.24
CA PRO A 115 7.32 3.90 -1.01
C PRO A 115 6.95 2.74 -0.09
N ARG A 116 6.09 2.98 0.90
CA ARG A 116 5.61 1.96 1.84
C ARG A 116 4.64 1.00 1.17
N LEU A 117 3.76 1.51 0.31
CA LEU A 117 2.88 0.70 -0.53
C LEU A 117 3.69 -0.27 -1.40
N LEU A 118 4.66 0.25 -2.16
CA LEU A 118 5.52 -0.55 -3.03
C LEU A 118 6.33 -1.59 -2.26
N ALA A 119 6.81 -1.25 -1.06
CA ALA A 119 7.51 -2.20 -0.20
C ALA A 119 6.57 -3.29 0.37
N LEU A 120 5.34 -2.93 0.73
CA LEU A 120 4.40 -3.85 1.38
C LEU A 120 3.81 -4.89 0.42
N LEU A 121 3.55 -4.50 -0.83
CA LEU A 121 2.99 -5.40 -1.84
C LEU A 121 3.77 -6.73 -1.99
N PRO A 122 5.08 -6.72 -2.29
CA PRO A 122 5.87 -7.95 -2.36
C PRO A 122 6.16 -8.49 -0.97
N ALA A 123 6.44 -7.64 0.02
CA ALA A 123 6.77 -8.12 1.36
C ALA A 123 5.63 -8.87 2.03
N SER A 124 4.37 -8.59 1.70
CA SER A 124 3.21 -9.33 2.19
C SER A 124 2.92 -10.60 1.39
N GLY A 125 3.47 -10.73 0.18
CA GLY A 125 3.10 -11.76 -0.79
C GLY A 125 1.79 -11.48 -1.52
N LEU A 126 1.22 -10.26 -1.42
CA LEU A 126 -0.02 -9.92 -2.12
C LEU A 126 0.20 -9.67 -3.61
N ALA A 127 1.32 -9.05 -3.97
CA ALA A 127 1.65 -8.79 -5.37
C ALA A 127 3.16 -8.85 -5.58
N HIS A 128 3.58 -9.16 -6.79
CA HIS A 128 4.97 -9.12 -7.20
C HIS A 128 5.12 -8.29 -8.47
N GLU A 129 6.29 -7.71 -8.66
CA GLU A 129 6.61 -7.00 -9.89
C GLU A 129 7.26 -7.97 -10.89
N ALA A 130 6.74 -8.00 -12.12
CA ALA A 130 7.28 -8.75 -13.25
C ALA A 130 7.10 -7.91 -14.52
N ASP A 131 8.15 -7.79 -15.33
CA ASP A 131 8.13 -7.04 -16.60
C ASP A 131 7.61 -5.58 -16.48
N GLY A 132 7.88 -4.94 -15.33
CA GLY A 132 7.42 -3.58 -15.04
C GLY A 132 5.93 -3.47 -14.68
N GLN A 133 5.25 -4.59 -14.46
CA GLN A 133 3.85 -4.67 -14.05
C GLN A 133 3.71 -5.33 -12.69
N TRP A 134 2.73 -4.88 -11.92
CA TRP A 134 2.41 -5.46 -10.62
C TRP A 134 1.34 -6.53 -10.79
N HIS A 135 1.65 -7.77 -10.42
CA HIS A 135 0.74 -8.91 -10.54
C HIS A 135 0.24 -9.34 -9.17
N LEU A 136 -1.09 -9.33 -8.99
CA LEU A 136 -1.75 -9.83 -7.78
C LEU A 136 -1.62 -11.34 -7.69
N GLN A 137 -1.30 -11.80 -6.50
CA GLN A 137 -1.28 -13.19 -6.12
C GLN A 137 -2.51 -13.43 -5.24
N ALA A 138 -3.32 -14.43 -5.59
CA ALA A 138 -4.40 -14.85 -4.71
C ALA A 138 -3.78 -15.21 -3.35
N PRO A 139 -4.32 -14.70 -2.22
CA PRO A 139 -3.84 -15.12 -0.91
C PRO A 139 -3.93 -16.64 -0.84
N ALA A 140 -2.83 -17.31 -0.49
CA ALA A 140 -2.89 -18.72 -0.14
C ALA A 140 -3.83 -18.88 1.08
N ASP A 141 -4.76 -19.82 0.98
CA ASP A 141 -5.69 -20.24 2.04
C ASP A 141 -4.93 -20.91 3.20
#